data_AF-A0A5E4LBS7-F1
#
_entry.id   AF-A0A5E4LBS7-F1
#
_cell.length_a   1.000
_cell.length_b   1.000
_cell.length_c   1.000
_cell.angle_alpha   90.00
_cell.angle_beta   90.00
_cell.angle_gamma   90.00
#
_symmetry.space_group_name_H-M   'P 1'
#
loop_
_entity.id
_entity.type
_entity.pdbx_description
1 polymer ?
#
loop_
_entity_poly.entity_id
_entity_poly.type
_entity_poly.pdbx_seq_one_letter_code
_entity_poly.pdbx_strand_id
1 'polypeptide(L)'
;MKGQGSTEYFVILAVVLVVALIVIGLLGQFTGFGTAGLEQQSRAYWQGVSPFSITNAMVANGTVALEMQNKLSQKLILTGVSFDGAAINSTLGNITFSPGQTVTVKGNVSPCAGLSTGATYQVNTVVFTYNVGGITGQTQTGDKPLYGKCS
;
A
#
# COMPACT_ATOMS: atom_id res chain seq x y z
N MET A 1 -64.22 14.65 18.85
CA MET A 1 -63.10 15.10 17.98
C MET A 1 -61.80 14.56 18.56
N LYS A 2 -61.30 13.43 18.04
CA LYS A 2 -60.03 12.78 18.46
C LYS A 2 -59.23 12.41 17.20
N GLY A 3 -59.01 13.38 16.32
CA GLY A 3 -58.28 13.20 15.05
C GLY A 3 -56.91 13.90 15.01
N GLN A 4 -56.54 14.66 16.05
CA GLN A 4 -55.37 15.54 16.03
C GLN A 4 -54.04 14.84 16.35
N GLY A 5 -54.05 13.57 16.80
CA GLY A 5 -52.81 12.84 17.11
C GLY A 5 -52.11 12.24 15.89
N SER A 6 -52.84 11.83 14.85
CA SER A 6 -52.26 11.06 13.74
C SER A 6 -51.33 11.90 12.86
N THR A 7 -51.69 13.16 12.60
CA THR A 7 -50.89 14.08 11.77
C THR A 7 -49.57 14.49 12.42
N GLU A 8 -49.52 14.60 13.74
CA GLU A 8 -48.28 14.95 14.47
C GLU A 8 -47.24 13.84 14.38
N TYR A 9 -47.66 12.57 14.52
CA TYR A 9 -46.75 11.43 14.39
C TYR A 9 -46.22 11.26 12.96
N PHE A 10 -47.03 11.56 11.92
CA PHE A 10 -46.55 11.53 10.53
C PHE A 10 -45.47 12.58 10.27
N VAL A 11 -45.61 13.79 10.82
CA VAL A 11 -44.61 14.84 10.66
C VAL A 11 -43.31 14.47 11.37
N ILE A 12 -43.39 13.97 12.60
CA ILE A 12 -42.19 13.55 13.35
C ILE A 12 -41.49 12.38 12.64
N LEU A 13 -42.25 11.40 12.15
CA LEU A 13 -41.70 10.25 11.43
C LEU A 13 -41.02 10.67 10.13
N ALA A 14 -41.60 11.60 9.37
CA ALA A 14 -40.99 12.13 8.16
C ALA A 14 -39.66 12.85 8.45
N VAL A 15 -39.61 13.66 9.51
CA VAL A 15 -38.37 14.35 9.92
C VAL A 15 -37.29 13.35 10.33
N VAL A 16 -37.64 12.32 11.12
CA VAL A 16 -36.69 11.29 11.53
C VAL A 16 -36.13 10.53 10.33
N LEU A 17 -36.95 10.20 9.34
CA LEU A 17 -36.50 9.53 8.11
C LEU A 17 -35.56 10.42 7.29
N VAL A 18 -35.85 11.72 7.17
CA VAL A 18 -34.97 12.67 6.49
C VAL A 18 -33.61 12.75 7.19
N VAL A 19 -33.60 12.86 8.52
CA VAL A 19 -32.34 12.88 9.29
C VAL A 19 -31.57 11.57 9.12
N ALA A 20 -32.24 10.42 9.16
CA ALA A 20 -31.60 9.12 8.96
C ALA A 20 -30.95 9.00 7.57
N LEU A 21 -31.61 9.48 6.51
CA LEU A 21 -31.05 9.49 5.16
C LEU A 21 -29.84 10.42 5.04
N ILE A 22 -29.85 11.58 5.69
CA ILE A 22 -28.70 12.49 5.73
C ILE A 22 -27.52 11.81 6.42
N VAL A 23 -27.73 11.17 7.56
CA VAL A 23 -26.66 10.47 8.31
C VAL A 23 -26.06 9.33 7.47
N ILE A 24 -26.89 8.52 6.83
CA ILE A 24 -26.42 7.43 5.94
C ILE A 24 -25.65 7.99 4.75
N GLY A 25 -26.14 9.08 4.13
CA GLY A 25 -25.47 9.74 3.01
C GLY A 25 -24.09 10.29 3.39
N LEU A 26 -23.95 10.85 4.58
CA LEU A 26 -22.67 11.33 5.09
C LEU A 26 -21.70 10.17 5.40
N LEU A 27 -22.17 9.08 6.01
CA LEU A 27 -21.33 7.92 6.32
C LEU A 27 -20.83 7.19 5.06
N GLY A 28 -21.61 7.20 3.97
CA GLY A 28 -21.22 6.59 2.70
C GLY A 28 -19.99 7.24 2.05
N GLN A 29 -19.74 8.53 2.29
CA GLN A 29 -18.62 9.28 1.68
C GLN A 29 -17.28 9.13 2.42
N PHE A 30 -17.27 8.65 3.66
CA PHE A 30 -16.03 8.51 4.45
C PHE A 30 -15.21 7.26 4.11
N THR A 31 -15.78 6.27 3.42
CA THR A 31 -15.09 5.01 3.13
C THR A 31 -13.94 5.15 2.12
N GLY A 32 -13.98 6.18 1.26
CA GLY A 32 -12.93 6.46 0.26
C GLY A 32 -11.67 7.14 0.79
N PHE A 33 -11.74 7.81 1.94
CA PHE A 33 -10.58 8.50 2.54
C PHE A 33 -9.58 7.55 3.20
N GLY A 34 -10.04 6.38 3.66
CA GLY A 34 -9.19 5.43 4.36
C GLY A 34 -8.04 4.92 3.48
N THR A 35 -8.34 4.50 2.26
CA THR A 35 -7.34 3.85 1.39
C THR A 35 -6.32 4.82 0.80
N ALA A 36 -6.74 6.02 0.38
CA ALA A 36 -5.82 7.04 -0.10
C ALA A 36 -4.89 7.55 1.01
N GLY A 37 -5.40 7.70 2.23
CA GLY A 37 -4.60 8.06 3.41
C GLY A 37 -3.56 6.98 3.75
N LEU A 38 -3.97 5.70 3.71
CA LEU A 38 -3.07 4.57 3.90
C LEU A 38 -1.98 4.50 2.82
N GLU A 39 -2.32 4.76 1.56
CA GLU A 39 -1.36 4.82 0.45
C GLU A 39 -0.32 5.93 0.69
N GLN A 40 -0.77 7.14 1.05
CA GLN A 40 0.14 8.26 1.33
C GLN A 40 1.05 7.98 2.53
N GLN A 41 0.51 7.40 3.60
CA GLN A 41 1.30 7.02 4.78
C GLN A 41 2.34 5.95 4.45
N SER A 42 1.93 4.92 3.71
CA SER A 42 2.81 3.87 3.19
C SER A 42 3.94 4.46 2.35
N ARG A 43 3.61 5.30 1.36
CA ARG A 43 4.60 5.94 0.49
C ARG A 43 5.60 6.78 1.27
N ALA A 44 5.14 7.60 2.23
CA ALA A 44 6.01 8.40 3.07
C ALA A 44 6.97 7.55 3.91
N TYR A 45 6.47 6.45 4.50
CA TYR A 45 7.30 5.50 5.24
C TYR A 45 8.38 4.88 4.33
N TRP A 46 7.97 4.32 3.20
CA TRP A 46 8.86 3.61 2.29
C TRP A 46 9.90 4.51 1.62
N GLN A 47 9.62 5.81 1.47
CA GLN A 47 10.59 6.79 0.99
C GLN A 47 11.63 7.19 2.05
N GLY A 48 11.28 7.08 3.33
CA GLY A 48 12.13 7.46 4.47
C GLY A 48 12.95 6.31 5.07
N VAL A 49 12.55 5.05 4.83
CA VAL A 49 13.22 3.88 5.39
C VAL A 49 14.61 3.67 4.78
N SER A 50 15.52 3.10 5.57
CA SER A 50 16.88 2.74 5.19
C SER A 50 17.16 1.28 5.59
N PRO A 51 18.09 0.57 4.93
CA PRO A 51 19.01 1.05 3.89
C PRO A 51 18.44 1.25 2.49
N PHE A 52 17.41 0.49 2.09
CA PHE A 52 16.70 0.69 0.83
C PHE A 52 15.39 1.43 1.05
N SER A 53 15.18 2.52 0.31
CA SER A 53 13.89 3.20 0.23
C SER A 53 13.19 2.86 -1.08
N ILE A 54 11.87 2.68 -1.07
CA ILE A 54 11.08 2.54 -2.29
C ILE A 54 10.55 3.94 -2.65
N THR A 55 11.03 4.51 -3.76
CA THR A 55 10.58 5.81 -4.24
C THR A 55 9.25 5.71 -4.98
N ASN A 56 9.06 4.62 -5.72
CA ASN A 56 7.86 4.32 -6.47
C ASN A 56 7.63 2.80 -6.55
N ALA A 57 6.38 2.37 -6.51
CA ALA A 57 5.99 0.97 -6.63
C ALA A 57 4.85 0.83 -7.63
N MET A 58 5.12 0.13 -8.73
CA MET A 58 4.14 -0.21 -9.74
C MET A 58 3.85 -1.71 -9.65
N VAL A 59 2.59 -2.07 -9.40
CA VAL A 59 2.16 -3.47 -9.34
C VAL A 59 1.05 -3.64 -10.36
N ALA A 60 1.22 -4.59 -11.26
CA ALA A 60 0.20 -5.03 -12.21
C ALA A 60 -0.08 -6.52 -11.99
N ASN A 61 -1.00 -7.10 -12.76
CA ASN A 61 -1.34 -8.50 -12.63
C ASN A 61 -0.11 -9.40 -12.91
N GLY A 62 0.43 -10.04 -11.87
CA GLY A 62 1.58 -10.93 -11.94
C GLY A 62 2.94 -10.26 -12.13
N THR A 63 3.04 -8.92 -12.08
CA THR A 63 4.32 -8.20 -12.22
C THR A 63 4.44 -7.05 -11.23
N VAL A 64 5.66 -6.81 -10.77
CA VAL A 64 6.02 -5.68 -9.91
C VAL A 64 7.25 -4.98 -10.46
N ALA A 65 7.25 -3.65 -10.39
CA ALA A 65 8.42 -2.82 -10.59
C ALA A 65 8.56 -1.86 -9.40
N LEU A 66 9.65 -2.01 -8.65
CA LEU A 66 10.01 -1.16 -7.52
C LEU A 66 11.15 -0.26 -7.93
N GLU A 67 10.94 1.04 -7.90
CA GLU A 67 12.05 1.99 -7.92
C GLU A 67 12.59 2.10 -6.51
N MET A 68 13.81 1.59 -6.33
CA MET A 68 14.47 1.52 -5.04
C MET A 68 15.68 2.43 -5.05
N GLN A 69 15.97 3.07 -3.92
CA GLN A 69 17.16 3.89 -3.74
C GLN A 69 17.97 3.39 -2.55
N ASN A 70 19.30 3.36 -2.71
CA ASN A 70 20.21 3.15 -1.60
C ASN A 70 20.41 4.46 -0.81
N LYS A 71 19.99 4.47 0.45
CA LYS A 71 20.12 5.63 1.35
C LYS A 71 21.45 5.66 2.12
N LEU A 72 22.27 4.61 2.03
CA LEU A 72 23.56 4.55 2.72
C LEU A 72 24.68 5.16 1.88
N SER A 73 25.76 5.55 2.56
CA SER A 73 27.02 6.00 1.95
C SER A 73 27.87 4.86 1.38
N GLN A 74 27.43 3.60 1.57
CA GLN A 74 28.13 2.39 1.15
C GLN A 74 27.41 1.73 -0.04
N LYS A 75 28.17 0.95 -0.80
CA LYS A 75 27.63 0.10 -1.87
C LYS A 75 26.80 -1.03 -1.26
N LEU A 76 25.58 -1.22 -1.75
CA LEU A 76 24.71 -2.33 -1.38
C LEU A 76 24.54 -3.28 -2.56
N ILE A 77 24.42 -4.57 -2.28
CA ILE A 77 24.12 -5.59 -3.28
C ILE A 77 22.83 -6.26 -2.85
N LEU A 78 21.72 -5.96 -3.53
CA LEU A 78 20.44 -6.60 -3.31
C LEU A 78 20.47 -8.01 -3.91
N THR A 79 20.10 -8.99 -3.10
CA THR A 79 20.11 -10.42 -3.47
C THR A 79 18.73 -11.05 -3.42
N GLY A 80 17.76 -10.41 -2.75
CA GLY A 80 16.40 -10.89 -2.69
C GLY A 80 15.41 -9.81 -2.32
N VAL A 81 14.19 -9.94 -2.82
CA VAL A 81 13.03 -9.17 -2.40
C VAL A 81 11.86 -10.13 -2.26
N SER A 82 11.12 -10.06 -1.16
CA SER A 82 9.92 -10.86 -0.95
C SER A 82 8.77 -10.03 -0.39
N PHE A 83 7.56 -10.39 -0.84
CA PHE A 83 6.28 -9.84 -0.43
C PHE A 83 5.49 -10.94 0.26
N ASP A 84 5.10 -10.73 1.52
CA ASP A 84 4.35 -11.69 2.33
C ASP A 84 4.97 -13.10 2.34
N GLY A 85 6.31 -13.16 2.34
CA GLY A 85 7.08 -14.40 2.30
C GLY A 85 7.29 -14.99 0.90
N ALA A 86 6.61 -14.50 -0.13
CA ALA A 86 6.81 -14.90 -1.52
C ALA A 86 7.89 -14.03 -2.19
N ALA A 87 8.96 -14.65 -2.69
CA ALA A 87 9.97 -13.92 -3.45
C ALA A 87 9.36 -13.33 -4.73
N ILE A 88 9.64 -12.05 -5.01
CA ILE A 88 9.18 -11.42 -6.27
C ILE A 88 9.93 -11.99 -7.47
N ASN A 89 11.03 -12.70 -7.28
CA ASN A 89 11.73 -13.42 -8.33
C ASN A 89 12.46 -14.60 -7.69
N SER A 90 12.27 -15.81 -8.23
CA SER A 90 12.95 -17.01 -7.72
C SER A 90 14.47 -16.91 -7.86
N THR A 91 14.95 -16.09 -8.80
CA THR A 91 16.38 -15.85 -9.02
C THR A 91 16.61 -14.36 -9.30
N LEU A 92 16.39 -13.52 -8.28
CA LEU A 92 16.86 -12.15 -8.33
C LEU A 92 18.39 -12.19 -8.38
N GLY A 93 18.99 -11.89 -9.54
CA GLY A 93 20.45 -11.75 -9.63
C GLY A 93 20.96 -10.66 -8.68
N ASN A 94 22.27 -10.59 -8.47
CA ASN A 94 22.86 -9.54 -7.64
C ASN A 94 22.67 -8.16 -8.30
N ILE A 95 21.80 -7.32 -7.72
CA ILE A 95 21.60 -5.95 -8.18
C ILE A 95 22.44 -5.03 -7.31
N THR A 96 23.37 -4.32 -7.94
CA THR A 96 24.27 -3.40 -7.25
C THR A 96 23.69 -1.99 -7.19
N PHE A 97 23.74 -1.38 -6.01
CA PHE A 97 23.42 0.01 -5.77
C PHE A 97 24.65 0.76 -5.28
N SER A 98 25.06 1.77 -6.04
CA SER A 98 26.02 2.77 -5.56
C SER A 98 25.36 3.67 -4.49
N PRO A 99 26.13 4.39 -3.67
CA PRO A 99 25.57 5.32 -2.69
C PRO A 99 24.63 6.34 -3.34
N GLY A 100 23.41 6.48 -2.82
CA GLY A 100 22.39 7.39 -3.35
C GLY A 100 21.74 6.96 -4.67
N GLN A 101 22.19 5.86 -5.30
CA GLN A 101 21.69 5.42 -6.60
C GLN A 101 20.26 4.88 -6.48
N THR A 102 19.42 5.24 -7.47
CA THR A 102 18.10 4.65 -7.70
C THR A 102 18.15 3.61 -8.82
N VAL A 103 17.54 2.45 -8.60
CA VAL A 103 17.45 1.35 -9.57
C VAL A 103 16.03 0.78 -9.56
N THR A 104 15.50 0.47 -10.74
CA THR A 104 14.23 -0.25 -10.87
C THR A 104 14.46 -1.76 -10.76
N VAL A 105 13.94 -2.37 -9.71
CA VAL A 105 13.92 -3.81 -9.49
C VAL A 105 12.58 -4.36 -9.97
N LYS A 106 12.63 -5.34 -10.87
CA LYS A 106 11.44 -5.97 -11.45
C LYS A 106 11.31 -7.42 -11.01
N GLY A 107 10.07 -7.87 -10.89
CA GLY A 107 9.75 -9.24 -10.53
C GLY A 107 8.32 -9.63 -10.89
N ASN A 108 7.98 -10.85 -10.50
CA ASN A 108 6.69 -11.50 -10.64
C ASN A 108 6.13 -11.78 -9.24
N VAL A 109 5.05 -11.11 -8.91
CA VAL A 109 4.25 -11.33 -7.71
C VAL A 109 2.82 -10.90 -8.03
N SER A 110 1.85 -11.47 -7.32
CA SER A 110 0.44 -11.25 -7.63
C SER A 110 -0.38 -10.60 -6.51
N PRO A 111 0.03 -9.43 -5.96
CA PRO A 111 -0.83 -8.68 -5.04
C PRO A 111 -2.10 -8.16 -5.75
N CYS A 112 -2.05 -8.07 -7.08
CA CYS A 112 -3.14 -7.66 -7.95
C CYS A 112 -3.83 -8.84 -8.66
N ALA A 113 -3.63 -10.08 -8.21
CA ALA A 113 -4.27 -11.26 -8.78
C ALA A 113 -5.80 -11.10 -8.77
N GLY A 114 -6.44 -11.13 -9.94
CA GLY A 114 -7.90 -11.05 -10.04
C GLY A 114 -8.50 -9.68 -9.66
N LEU A 115 -7.67 -8.65 -9.51
CA LEU A 115 -8.12 -7.28 -9.27
C LEU A 115 -8.16 -6.49 -10.59
N SER A 116 -9.10 -5.54 -10.69
CA SER A 116 -9.16 -4.60 -11.81
C SER A 116 -8.12 -3.49 -11.67
N THR A 117 -7.74 -2.85 -12.78
CA THR A 117 -6.96 -1.60 -12.74
C THR A 117 -7.62 -0.58 -11.81
N GLY A 118 -6.81 0.09 -10.99
CA GLY A 118 -7.25 1.06 -9.98
C GLY A 118 -7.71 0.45 -8.65
N ALA A 119 -7.88 -0.88 -8.56
CA ALA A 119 -8.15 -1.54 -7.29
C ALA A 119 -6.95 -1.40 -6.35
N THR A 120 -7.20 -1.31 -5.05
CA THR A 120 -6.16 -1.17 -4.05
C THR A 120 -5.56 -2.53 -3.69
N TYR A 121 -4.24 -2.60 -3.55
CA TYR A 121 -3.54 -3.75 -3.00
C TYR A 121 -2.88 -3.39 -1.66
N GLN A 122 -2.62 -4.40 -0.85
CA GLN A 122 -1.87 -4.30 0.39
C GLN A 122 -0.91 -5.48 0.48
N VAL A 123 0.37 -5.20 0.65
CA VAL A 123 1.40 -6.19 0.99
C VAL A 123 1.80 -5.96 2.44
N ASN A 124 1.59 -6.93 3.31
CA ASN A 124 1.78 -6.75 4.77
C ASN A 124 3.25 -6.72 5.15
N THR A 125 4.06 -7.56 4.52
CA THR A 125 5.48 -7.73 4.84
C THR A 125 6.29 -7.62 3.57
N VAL A 126 7.20 -6.65 3.53
CA VAL A 126 8.20 -6.51 2.47
C VAL A 126 9.57 -6.71 3.09
N VAL A 127 10.32 -7.67 2.56
CA VAL A 127 11.68 -8.00 3.04
C VAL A 127 12.67 -7.84 1.90
N PHE A 128 13.76 -7.14 2.17
CA PHE A 128 14.93 -7.07 1.30
C PHE A 128 16.07 -7.88 1.90
N THR A 129 16.68 -8.74 1.10
CA THR A 129 17.91 -9.43 1.46
C THR A 129 19.05 -8.82 0.67
N TYR A 130 20.15 -8.49 1.33
CA TYR A 130 21.27 -7.77 0.71
C TYR A 130 22.60 -8.04 1.39
N ASN A 131 23.67 -7.61 0.72
CA ASN A 131 25.04 -7.65 1.22
C ASN A 131 25.61 -6.23 1.29
N VAL A 132 26.47 -5.98 2.28
CA VAL A 132 27.19 -4.71 2.46
C VAL A 132 28.67 -4.99 2.68
N GLY A 133 29.51 -4.50 1.78
CA GLY A 133 30.94 -4.84 1.80
C GLY A 133 31.14 -6.36 1.76
N GLY A 134 31.79 -6.92 2.79
CA GLY A 134 32.01 -8.36 2.94
C GLY A 134 30.93 -9.11 3.73
N ILE A 135 29.94 -8.41 4.30
CA ILE A 135 28.88 -9.03 5.10
C ILE A 135 27.74 -9.45 4.17
N THR A 136 27.38 -10.74 4.22
CA THR A 136 26.33 -11.32 3.39
C THR A 136 25.05 -11.60 4.17
N GLY A 137 23.92 -11.68 3.47
CA GLY A 137 22.64 -12.15 4.02
C GLY A 137 21.98 -11.21 5.04
N GLN A 138 22.30 -9.92 4.97
CA GLN A 138 21.60 -8.90 5.76
C GLN A 138 20.14 -8.79 5.30
N THR A 139 19.25 -8.46 6.22
CA THR A 139 17.83 -8.32 5.92
C THR A 139 17.30 -6.97 6.41
N GLN A 140 16.42 -6.39 5.62
CA GLN A 140 15.63 -5.21 5.98
C GLN A 140 14.16 -5.60 5.83
N THR A 141 13.39 -5.51 6.91
CA THR A 141 11.94 -5.75 6.90
C THR A 141 11.22 -4.42 7.11
N GLY A 142 10.18 -4.16 6.33
CA GLY A 142 9.33 -2.99 6.55
C GLY A 142 8.42 -3.14 7.76
N ASP A 143 8.28 -2.07 8.52
CA ASP A 143 7.37 -1.94 9.67
C ASP A 143 5.96 -1.49 9.26
N LYS A 144 5.79 -1.05 8.00
CA LYS A 144 4.50 -0.66 7.44
C LYS A 144 4.19 -1.49 6.20
N PRO A 145 2.91 -1.87 5.99
CA PRO A 145 2.49 -2.48 4.76
C PRO A 145 2.77 -1.57 3.56
N LEU A 146 3.04 -2.17 2.40
CA LEU A 146 3.09 -1.46 1.13
C LEU A 146 1.66 -1.41 0.56
N TYR A 147 1.09 -0.21 0.55
CA TYR A 147 -0.19 0.10 -0.08
C TYR A 147 0.03 0.75 -1.46
N GLY A 148 -0.86 0.43 -2.40
CA GLY A 148 -0.90 1.06 -3.71
C GLY A 148 -2.14 0.67 -4.51
N LYS A 149 -2.17 1.07 -5.78
CA LYS A 149 -3.21 0.69 -6.73
C LYS A 149 -2.63 -0.19 -7.83
N CYS A 150 -3.42 -1.15 -8.27
CA CYS A 150 -3.11 -2.00 -9.40
C CYS A 150 -3.10 -1.16 -10.68
N SER A 151 -2.02 -1.25 -11.45
CA SER A 151 -1.94 -0.65 -12.78
C SER A 151 -2.57 -1.54 -13.84
#